data_AF-A0A965KTW2-F1
#
_entry.id   AF-A0A965KTW2-F1
#
_cell.length_a   1.000
_cell.length_b   1.000
_cell.length_c   1.000
_cell.angle_alpha   90.00
_cell.angle_beta   90.00
_cell.angle_gamma   90.00
#
_symmetry.space_group_name_H-M   'P 1'
#
loop_
_entity.id
_entity.type
_entity.pdbx_description
1 polymer ?
#
loop_
_entity_poly.entity_id
_entity_poly.type
_entity_poly.pdbx_seq_one_letter_code
_entity_poly.pdbx_strand_id
1 'polypeptide(L)'
;TDLIPIRDNEVVALGRDDASRLAHGELVYAGFSRGLPQAYVQSAPICGRWMPLVNEAFATMADVRRILYDLPEGDCRGDLAPSADGRPKTRAASCARLARLAGKDMADFSENDIQAFASYLARAQQRQIEEHIDLLMSRGVITPSTPIVGAGVGRSLIKKLAYQQARTYQDFSNLITISEELQELSSDCAPATALALLKS
;
A
#
# COMPACT_ATOMS: atom_id res chain seq x y z
N THR A 1 -3.52 -6.24 -0.10
CA THR A 1 -2.84 -6.19 -1.40
C THR A 1 -2.82 -7.56 -1.95
N ASP A 2 -3.46 -7.75 -3.09
CA ASP A 2 -3.64 -9.04 -3.72
C ASP A 2 -2.57 -9.20 -4.81
N LEU A 3 -1.83 -10.31 -4.77
CA LEU A 3 -0.81 -10.64 -5.76
C LEU A 3 -1.24 -11.90 -6.50
N ILE A 4 -1.86 -11.71 -7.67
CA ILE A 4 -2.47 -12.80 -8.43
C ILE A 4 -1.61 -13.10 -9.66
N PRO A 5 -0.84 -14.21 -9.69
CA PRO A 5 -0.06 -14.56 -10.86
C PRO A 5 -0.97 -15.07 -11.99
N ILE A 6 -0.71 -14.61 -13.21
CA ILE A 6 -1.40 -15.01 -14.44
C ILE A 6 -0.35 -15.50 -15.44
N ARG A 7 -0.57 -16.67 -16.03
CA ARG A 7 0.32 -17.30 -17.01
C ARG A 7 -0.52 -18.05 -18.03
N ASP A 8 -0.15 -17.94 -19.30
CA ASP A 8 -0.82 -18.63 -20.41
C ASP A 8 -2.35 -18.41 -20.43
N ASN A 9 -2.77 -17.18 -20.13
CA ASN A 9 -4.16 -16.73 -19.98
C ASN A 9 -4.96 -17.38 -18.83
N GLU A 10 -4.28 -18.08 -17.91
CA GLU A 10 -4.89 -18.68 -16.74
C GLU A 10 -4.39 -18.04 -15.44
N VAL A 11 -5.27 -17.98 -14.45
CA VAL A 11 -4.90 -17.61 -13.08
C VAL A 11 -4.21 -18.81 -12.44
N VAL A 12 -2.92 -18.68 -12.15
CA VAL A 12 -2.08 -19.74 -11.55
C VAL A 12 -1.89 -19.56 -10.05
N ALA A 13 -2.80 -18.82 -9.41
CA ALA A 13 -2.90 -18.70 -7.96
C ALA A 13 -3.37 -20.04 -7.33
N LEU A 14 -2.82 -20.38 -6.16
CA LEU A 14 -3.12 -21.61 -5.42
C LEU A 14 -4.22 -21.41 -4.38
N GLY A 15 -4.27 -20.24 -3.74
CA GLY A 15 -5.18 -19.94 -2.66
C GLY A 15 -6.63 -19.82 -3.14
N ARG A 16 -7.54 -20.49 -2.42
CA ARG A 16 -8.99 -20.49 -2.68
C ARG A 16 -9.81 -19.77 -1.60
N ASP A 17 -9.16 -19.47 -0.49
CA ASP A 17 -9.69 -18.71 0.65
C ASP A 17 -8.59 -17.80 1.20
N ASP A 18 -8.93 -16.90 2.12
CA ASP A 18 -7.94 -15.93 2.62
C ASP A 18 -6.77 -16.58 3.35
N ALA A 19 -7.00 -17.68 4.08
CA ALA A 19 -5.96 -18.39 4.81
C ALA A 19 -4.92 -19.01 3.85
N SER A 20 -5.38 -19.70 2.81
CA SER A 20 -4.51 -20.28 1.79
C SER A 20 -3.84 -19.21 0.92
N ARG A 21 -4.51 -18.09 0.64
CA ARG A 21 -3.90 -16.98 -0.10
C ARG A 21 -2.79 -16.30 0.71
N LEU A 22 -2.97 -16.13 2.02
CA LEU A 22 -1.91 -15.66 2.93
C LEU A 22 -0.73 -16.65 2.91
N ALA A 23 -1.00 -17.95 3.06
CA ALA A 23 0.04 -18.98 3.11
C ALA A 23 0.86 -19.09 1.80
N HIS A 24 0.23 -18.86 0.64
CA HIS A 24 0.89 -18.93 -0.66
C HIS A 24 1.48 -17.61 -1.16
N GLY A 25 1.37 -16.52 -0.39
CA GLY A 25 1.91 -15.21 -0.78
C GLY A 25 1.04 -14.41 -1.75
N GLU A 26 -0.22 -14.79 -1.92
CA GLU A 26 -1.17 -14.22 -2.90
C GLU A 26 -2.08 -13.15 -2.28
N LEU A 27 -2.07 -13.05 -0.96
CA LEU A 27 -2.69 -11.99 -0.18
C LEU A 27 -1.65 -11.44 0.81
N VAL A 28 -1.35 -10.15 0.69
CA VAL A 28 -0.46 -9.41 1.59
C VAL A 28 -1.29 -8.42 2.39
N TYR A 29 -1.17 -8.43 3.72
CA TYR A 29 -1.91 -7.53 4.60
C TYR A 29 -1.29 -6.13 4.68
N ALA A 30 -1.01 -5.53 3.52
CA ALA A 30 -0.32 -4.25 3.33
C ALA A 30 -1.19 -3.26 2.52
N GLY A 31 -2.26 -2.75 3.12
CA GLY A 31 -3.20 -1.83 2.46
C GLY A 31 -2.67 -0.40 2.30
N PHE A 32 -3.11 0.33 1.28
CA PHE A 32 -2.62 1.68 0.98
C PHE A 32 -2.76 2.69 2.15
N SER A 33 -3.97 2.80 2.70
CA SER A 33 -4.34 3.77 3.74
C SER A 33 -4.76 3.13 5.07
N ARG A 34 -5.27 1.90 5.02
CA ARG A 34 -5.64 1.14 6.23
C ARG A 34 -4.46 0.33 6.77
N GLY A 35 -4.57 -0.05 8.04
CA GLY A 35 -3.56 -0.82 8.76
C GLY A 35 -2.69 0.04 9.65
N LEU A 36 -2.13 -0.59 10.68
CA LEU A 36 -1.28 0.04 11.68
C LEU A 36 0.16 0.13 11.13
N PRO A 37 0.82 1.31 11.14
CA PRO A 37 2.19 1.43 10.62
C PRO A 37 3.20 0.52 11.31
N GLN A 38 3.04 0.31 12.62
CA GLN A 38 3.89 -0.56 13.42
C GLN A 38 3.62 -2.06 13.21
N ALA A 39 2.60 -2.45 12.43
CA ALA A 39 2.36 -3.85 12.11
C ALA A 39 3.50 -4.48 11.30
N TYR A 40 4.31 -3.66 10.63
CA TYR A 40 5.38 -4.12 9.74
C TYR A 40 6.77 -4.08 10.38
N VAL A 41 6.94 -3.37 11.50
CA VAL A 41 8.23 -3.18 12.21
C VAL A 41 8.00 -2.93 13.69
N GLN A 42 8.85 -3.51 14.55
CA GLN A 42 8.79 -3.29 16.00
C GLN A 42 9.54 -2.04 16.47
N SER A 43 10.51 -1.57 15.68
CA SER A 43 11.32 -0.38 15.97
C SER A 43 11.64 0.42 14.71
N ALA A 44 11.89 1.72 14.88
CA ALA A 44 12.25 2.62 13.80
C ALA A 44 13.42 3.55 14.18
N PRO A 45 14.22 4.01 13.20
CA PRO A 45 15.20 5.07 13.41
C PRO A 45 14.47 6.41 13.51
N ILE A 46 14.53 7.04 14.69
CA ILE A 46 13.86 8.30 15.01
C ILE A 46 14.89 9.24 15.62
N CYS A 47 15.08 10.41 15.00
CA CYS A 47 16.04 11.43 15.43
C CYS A 47 17.45 10.85 15.73
N GLY A 48 17.92 9.95 14.88
CA GLY A 48 19.24 9.30 14.99
C GLY A 48 19.34 8.14 15.98
N ARG A 49 18.23 7.65 16.54
CA ARG A 49 18.22 6.52 17.50
C ARG A 49 17.21 5.46 17.12
N TRP A 50 17.52 4.20 17.39
CA TRP A 50 16.53 3.12 17.30
C TRP A 50 15.56 3.22 18.48
N MET A 51 14.28 3.42 18.18
CA MET A 51 13.21 3.50 19.17
C MET A 51 12.21 2.36 18.97
N PRO A 52 11.77 1.67 20.04
CA PRO A 52 10.64 0.77 19.96
C PRO A 52 9.36 1.57 19.67
N LEU A 53 8.46 0.99 18.88
CA LEU A 53 7.17 1.60 18.57
C LEU A 53 6.11 1.19 19.59
N VAL A 54 5.26 2.14 19.97
CA VAL A 54 4.11 1.87 20.82
C VAL A 54 3.12 0.99 20.07
N ASN A 55 2.67 -0.10 20.70
CA ASN A 55 1.71 -1.03 20.12
C ASN A 55 0.25 -0.60 20.38
N GLU A 56 -0.07 0.65 20.06
CA GLU A 56 -1.42 1.20 20.13
C GLU A 56 -1.84 1.80 18.78
N ALA A 57 -3.14 1.79 18.49
CA ALA A 57 -3.68 2.30 17.23
C ALA A 57 -3.73 3.83 17.21
N PHE A 58 -2.59 4.51 17.38
CA PHE A 58 -2.53 5.99 17.34
C PHE A 58 -2.55 6.57 15.93
N ALA A 59 -2.03 5.83 14.95
CA ALA A 59 -1.94 6.25 13.56
C ALA A 59 -2.28 5.10 12.62
N THR A 60 -2.67 5.43 11.39
CA THR A 60 -2.87 4.47 10.30
C THR A 60 -1.88 4.72 9.17
N MET A 61 -1.82 3.82 8.20
CA MET A 61 -1.05 4.08 6.97
C MET A 61 -1.52 5.33 6.22
N ALA A 62 -2.78 5.76 6.36
CA ALA A 62 -3.27 7.02 5.79
C ALA A 62 -2.49 8.23 6.33
N ASP A 63 -2.15 8.21 7.63
CA ASP A 63 -1.33 9.26 8.24
C ASP A 63 0.06 9.29 7.60
N VAL A 64 0.69 8.11 7.46
CA VAL A 64 1.99 7.96 6.79
C VAL A 64 1.94 8.50 5.36
N ARG A 65 0.91 8.11 4.58
CA ARG A 65 0.76 8.54 3.18
C ARG A 65 0.54 10.05 3.07
N ARG A 66 -0.23 10.65 3.99
CA ARG A 66 -0.50 12.09 3.99
C ARG A 66 0.73 12.92 4.38
N ILE A 67 1.55 12.43 5.31
CA ILE A 67 2.84 13.06 5.66
C ILE A 67 3.78 13.07 4.46
N LEU A 68 3.77 11.99 3.67
CA LEU A 68 4.58 11.82 2.46
C LEU A 68 3.97 12.43 1.19
N TYR A 69 2.83 13.11 1.30
CA TYR A 69 2.09 13.69 0.17
C TYR A 69 1.62 12.68 -0.88
N ASP A 70 1.58 11.40 -0.55
CA ASP A 70 0.99 10.35 -1.40
C ASP A 70 -0.55 10.32 -1.30
N LEU A 71 -1.12 11.03 -0.31
CA LEU A 71 -2.54 11.10 -0.03
C LEU A 71 -2.94 12.55 0.27
N PRO A 72 -4.02 13.09 -0.33
CA PRO A 72 -4.45 14.46 -0.05
C PRO A 72 -5.00 14.62 1.37
N GLU A 73 -5.11 15.87 1.81
CA GLU A 73 -5.85 16.21 3.02
C GLU A 73 -7.36 16.05 2.81
N GLY A 74 -8.07 15.76 3.90
CA GLY A 74 -9.51 15.55 3.89
C GLY A 74 -9.93 14.14 3.45
N ASP A 75 -11.23 13.98 3.26
CA ASP A 75 -11.81 12.74 2.75
C ASP A 75 -11.53 12.62 1.25
N CYS A 76 -11.09 11.43 0.84
CA CYS A 76 -10.88 11.11 -0.56
C CYS A 76 -11.12 9.63 -0.80
N ARG A 77 -11.16 9.22 -2.07
CA ARG A 77 -11.41 7.83 -2.47
C ARG A 77 -10.37 6.86 -1.90
N GLY A 78 -9.13 7.34 -1.67
CA GLY A 78 -8.06 6.58 -1.07
C GLY A 78 -8.14 6.43 0.46
N ASP A 79 -8.98 7.22 1.15
CA ASP A 79 -9.12 7.23 2.61
C ASP A 79 -10.53 7.64 3.06
N LEU A 80 -11.42 6.65 3.14
CA LEU A 80 -12.81 6.81 3.60
C LEU A 80 -13.01 6.49 5.09
N ALA A 81 -12.01 5.91 5.76
CA ALA A 81 -12.12 5.51 7.16
C ALA A 81 -11.96 6.73 8.09
N PRO A 82 -12.56 6.73 9.29
CA PRO A 82 -12.25 7.76 10.27
C PRO A 82 -10.75 7.71 10.66
N SER A 83 -10.19 8.87 11.02
CA SER A 83 -8.87 8.91 11.64
C SER A 83 -8.89 8.20 12.99
N ALA A 84 -7.73 7.71 13.43
CA ALA A 84 -7.62 6.88 14.63
C ALA A 84 -8.09 7.59 15.91
N ASP A 85 -7.97 8.92 15.97
CA ASP A 85 -8.38 9.77 17.10
C ASP A 85 -9.62 10.62 16.79
N GLY A 86 -10.28 10.41 15.65
CA GLY A 86 -11.42 11.20 15.19
C GLY A 86 -11.10 12.66 14.82
N ARG A 87 -9.82 13.08 14.85
CA ARG A 87 -9.42 14.45 14.48
C ARG A 87 -9.33 14.62 12.96
N PRO A 88 -9.29 15.87 12.45
CA PRO A 88 -9.23 16.12 11.00
C PRO A 88 -8.13 15.34 10.27
N LYS A 89 -8.40 15.03 9.00
CA LYS A 89 -7.48 14.37 8.07
C LYS A 89 -6.52 15.37 7.41
N THR A 90 -5.86 16.19 8.23
CA THR A 90 -4.81 17.10 7.76
C THR A 90 -3.44 16.48 7.94
N ARG A 91 -2.44 17.01 7.26
CA ARG A 91 -1.05 16.60 7.43
C ARG A 91 -0.57 16.86 8.85
N ALA A 92 -0.86 18.04 9.40
CA ALA A 92 -0.50 18.39 10.78
C ALA A 92 -1.08 17.42 11.82
N ALA A 93 -2.36 17.05 11.67
CA ALA A 93 -2.99 16.07 12.56
C ALA A 93 -2.40 14.65 12.35
N SER A 94 -2.03 14.30 11.13
CA SER A 94 -1.35 13.03 10.82
C SER A 94 0.03 12.96 11.47
N CYS A 95 0.81 14.05 11.42
CA CYS A 95 2.10 14.16 12.11
C CYS A 95 1.95 13.97 13.63
N ALA A 96 0.95 14.62 14.23
CA ALA A 96 0.65 14.49 15.66
C ALA A 96 0.28 13.06 16.05
N ARG A 97 -0.55 12.38 15.26
CA ARG A 97 -0.87 10.95 15.46
C ARG A 97 0.37 10.06 15.33
N LEU A 98 1.21 10.29 14.31
CA LEU A 98 2.39 9.48 14.06
C LEU A 98 3.45 9.63 15.16
N ALA A 99 3.66 10.85 15.68
CA ALA A 99 4.60 11.11 16.77
C ALA A 99 4.31 10.25 18.02
N ARG A 100 3.03 9.99 18.30
CA ARG A 100 2.60 9.16 19.44
C ARG A 100 3.06 7.71 19.32
N LEU A 101 3.27 7.18 18.11
CA LEU A 101 3.86 5.85 17.93
C LEU A 101 5.30 5.78 18.46
N ALA A 102 5.99 6.90 18.57
CA ALA A 102 7.31 7.01 19.19
C ALA A 102 7.24 7.34 20.69
N GLY A 103 6.05 7.37 21.29
CA GLY A 103 5.85 7.83 22.68
C GLY A 103 6.15 9.32 22.87
N LYS A 104 5.96 10.12 21.82
CA LYS A 104 6.36 11.53 21.75
C LYS A 104 5.22 12.40 21.22
N ASP A 105 5.38 13.71 21.36
CA ASP A 105 4.53 14.70 20.71
C ASP A 105 5.20 15.29 19.47
N MET A 106 4.42 15.89 18.57
CA MET A 106 4.98 16.51 17.36
C MET A 106 5.99 17.62 17.67
N ALA A 107 5.90 18.26 18.85
CA ALA A 107 6.86 19.27 19.29
C ALA A 107 8.30 18.72 19.46
N ASP A 108 8.46 17.39 19.61
CA ASP A 108 9.77 16.73 19.71
C ASP A 108 10.43 16.45 18.34
N PHE A 109 9.73 16.74 17.24
CA PHE A 109 10.17 16.43 15.88
C PHE A 109 10.39 17.69 15.06
N SER A 110 11.48 17.72 14.29
CA SER A 110 11.53 18.60 13.12
C SER A 110 10.67 18.03 11.99
N GLU A 111 10.38 18.88 11.00
CA GLU A 111 9.68 18.46 9.77
C GLU A 111 10.43 17.32 9.06
N ASN A 112 11.76 17.40 9.00
CA ASN A 112 12.58 16.36 8.38
C ASN A 112 12.52 15.05 9.18
N ASP A 113 12.52 15.10 10.51
CA ASP A 113 12.49 13.90 11.35
C ASP A 113 11.17 13.14 11.19
N ILE A 114 10.03 13.84 11.23
CA ILE A 114 8.72 13.19 11.09
C ILE A 114 8.52 12.62 9.68
N GLN A 115 9.01 13.32 8.65
CA GLN A 115 8.95 12.83 7.28
C GLN A 115 9.88 11.62 7.07
N ALA A 116 11.08 11.61 7.68
CA ALA A 116 11.98 10.46 7.65
C ALA A 116 11.36 9.25 8.36
N PHE A 117 10.72 9.47 9.51
CA PHE A 117 10.02 8.41 10.24
C PHE A 117 8.86 7.82 9.42
N ALA A 118 8.02 8.68 8.82
CA ALA A 118 6.96 8.24 7.91
C ALA A 118 7.52 7.47 6.70
N SER A 119 8.63 7.95 6.12
CA SER A 119 9.30 7.29 4.98
C SER A 119 9.80 5.88 5.34
N TYR A 120 10.36 5.72 6.54
CA TYR A 120 10.80 4.41 7.04
C TYR A 120 9.63 3.43 7.16
N LEU A 121 8.49 3.87 7.72
CA LEU A 121 7.28 3.04 7.86
C LEU A 121 6.66 2.70 6.50
N ALA A 122 6.63 3.65 5.58
CA ALA A 122 6.21 3.42 4.20
C ALA A 122 7.07 2.36 3.52
N ARG A 123 8.41 2.43 3.68
CA ARG A 123 9.33 1.43 3.14
C ARG A 123 9.15 0.07 3.80
N ALA A 124 8.88 0.02 5.10
CA ALA A 124 8.57 -1.21 5.82
C ALA A 124 7.33 -1.91 5.25
N GLN A 125 6.25 -1.16 5.02
CA GLN A 125 5.08 -1.71 4.33
C GLN A 125 5.44 -2.23 2.93
N GLN A 126 6.23 -1.47 2.16
CA GLN A 126 6.63 -1.89 0.82
C GLN A 126 7.43 -3.19 0.83
N ARG A 127 8.34 -3.38 1.80
CA ARG A 127 9.12 -4.62 1.95
C ARG A 127 8.23 -5.85 2.10
N GLN A 128 7.09 -5.74 2.79
CA GLN A 128 6.14 -6.85 2.89
C GLN A 128 5.59 -7.28 1.54
N ILE A 129 5.31 -6.32 0.64
CA ILE A 129 4.86 -6.63 -0.73
C ILE A 129 6.01 -7.27 -1.52
N GLU A 130 7.23 -6.75 -1.39
CA GLU A 130 8.43 -7.30 -2.04
C GLU A 130 8.68 -8.76 -1.63
N GLU A 131 8.66 -9.07 -0.33
CA GLU A 131 8.86 -10.43 0.19
C GLU A 131 7.85 -11.42 -0.39
N HIS A 132 6.61 -11.00 -0.62
CA HIS A 132 5.59 -11.86 -1.22
C HIS A 132 5.76 -11.99 -2.74
N ILE A 133 6.26 -10.97 -3.43
CA ILE A 133 6.70 -11.08 -4.83
C ILE A 133 7.88 -12.07 -4.93
N ASP A 134 8.82 -12.03 -3.98
CA ASP A 134 9.94 -12.97 -3.91
C ASP A 134 9.45 -14.42 -3.69
N LEU A 135 8.43 -14.63 -2.86
CA LEU A 135 7.78 -15.92 -2.70
C LEU A 135 7.11 -16.42 -4.00
N LEU A 136 6.45 -15.54 -4.75
CA LEU A 136 5.90 -15.91 -6.06
C LEU A 136 7.02 -16.24 -7.08
N MET A 137 8.16 -15.55 -7.01
CA MET A 137 9.33 -15.89 -7.82
C MET A 137 9.94 -17.23 -7.42
N SER A 138 10.06 -17.53 -6.12
CA SER A 138 10.64 -18.79 -5.65
C SER A 138 9.76 -19.99 -6.00
N ARG A 139 8.45 -19.79 -6.14
CA ARG A 139 7.49 -20.78 -6.69
C ARG A 139 7.64 -21.00 -8.20
N GLY A 140 8.41 -20.16 -8.90
CA GLY A 140 8.56 -20.22 -10.35
C GLY A 140 7.31 -19.84 -11.13
N VAL A 141 6.34 -19.16 -10.51
CA VAL A 141 5.09 -18.70 -11.17
C VAL A 141 5.24 -17.33 -11.83
N ILE A 142 6.28 -16.58 -11.47
CA ILE A 142 6.71 -15.34 -12.14
C ILE A 142 8.24 -15.33 -12.29
N THR A 143 8.75 -14.48 -13.18
CA THR A 143 10.17 -14.24 -13.43
C THR A 143 10.54 -12.81 -13.01
N PRO A 144 11.84 -12.46 -12.92
CA PRO A 144 12.26 -11.08 -12.64
C PRO A 144 11.75 -10.03 -13.63
N SER A 145 11.47 -10.43 -14.88
CA SER A 145 10.96 -9.55 -15.93
C SER A 145 9.43 -9.58 -16.08
N THR A 146 8.71 -10.40 -15.30
CA THR A 146 7.24 -10.45 -15.36
C THR A 146 6.64 -9.05 -15.10
N PRO A 147 5.78 -8.56 -16.00
CA PRO A 147 5.15 -7.25 -15.85
C PRO A 147 4.17 -7.24 -14.67
N ILE A 148 3.98 -6.08 -14.07
CA ILE A 148 2.96 -5.86 -13.04
C ILE A 148 1.79 -5.08 -13.64
N VAL A 149 0.59 -5.59 -13.46
CA VAL A 149 -0.67 -4.88 -13.74
C VAL A 149 -1.19 -4.29 -12.44
N GLY A 150 -1.32 -2.97 -12.37
CA GLY A 150 -1.82 -2.26 -11.19
C GLY A 150 -3.30 -1.91 -11.27
N ALA A 151 -4.03 -2.21 -10.20
CA ALA A 151 -5.42 -1.82 -9.99
C ALA A 151 -5.64 -1.36 -8.54
N GLY A 152 -6.69 -0.59 -8.32
CA GLY A 152 -7.06 -0.03 -7.02
C GLY A 152 -6.39 1.31 -6.69
N VAL A 153 -6.85 1.92 -5.60
CA VAL A 153 -6.43 3.25 -5.13
C VAL A 153 -4.95 3.35 -4.75
N GLY A 154 -4.31 2.21 -4.44
CA GLY A 154 -2.89 2.13 -4.07
C GLY A 154 -1.93 1.86 -5.24
N ARG A 155 -2.42 1.76 -6.48
CA ARG A 155 -1.62 1.30 -7.63
C ARG A 155 -0.44 2.21 -7.98
N SER A 156 -0.48 3.48 -7.61
CA SER A 156 0.66 4.40 -7.77
C SER A 156 1.90 3.95 -6.99
N LEU A 157 1.72 3.35 -5.80
CA LEU A 157 2.82 2.74 -5.03
C LEU A 157 3.36 1.50 -5.75
N ILE A 158 2.46 0.68 -6.29
CA ILE A 158 2.84 -0.53 -7.05
C ILE A 158 3.60 -0.15 -8.33
N LYS A 159 3.22 0.95 -8.99
CA LYS A 159 3.96 1.52 -10.13
C LYS A 159 5.38 1.92 -9.73
N LYS A 160 5.55 2.65 -8.63
CA LYS A 160 6.87 3.02 -8.09
C LYS A 160 7.71 1.78 -7.79
N LEU A 161 7.11 0.78 -7.15
CA LEU A 161 7.74 -0.51 -6.83
C LEU A 161 8.22 -1.26 -8.09
N ALA A 162 7.36 -1.35 -9.11
CA ALA A 162 7.69 -2.02 -10.36
C ALA A 162 8.93 -1.39 -11.02
N TYR A 163 9.00 -0.05 -11.06
CA TYR A 163 10.17 0.65 -11.59
C TYR A 163 11.44 0.44 -10.76
N GLN A 164 11.32 0.40 -9.43
CA GLN A 164 12.46 0.08 -8.55
C GLN A 164 12.99 -1.34 -8.77
N GLN A 165 12.14 -2.29 -9.16
CA GLN A 165 12.52 -3.65 -9.52
C GLN A 165 12.85 -3.85 -11.00
N ALA A 166 12.95 -2.76 -11.79
CA ALA A 166 13.18 -2.82 -13.23
C ALA A 166 12.15 -3.68 -14.00
N ARG A 167 10.89 -3.70 -13.54
CA ARG A 167 9.76 -4.39 -14.17
C ARG A 167 8.92 -3.41 -14.99
N THR A 168 8.33 -3.91 -16.07
CA THR A 168 7.28 -3.19 -16.80
C THR A 168 6.04 -3.07 -15.92
N TYR A 169 5.45 -1.86 -15.87
CA TYR A 169 4.17 -1.61 -15.22
C TYR A 169 3.11 -1.27 -16.26
N GLN A 170 1.91 -1.85 -16.11
CA GLN A 170 0.73 -1.45 -16.85
C GLN A 170 -0.39 -1.09 -15.88
N ASP A 171 -1.06 0.02 -16.13
CA ASP A 171 -2.30 0.33 -15.40
C ASP A 171 -3.42 -0.55 -15.96
N PHE A 172 -4.31 -1.05 -15.11
CA PHE A 172 -5.44 -1.88 -15.55
C PHE A 172 -6.30 -1.21 -16.63
N SER A 173 -6.49 0.11 -16.51
CA SER A 173 -7.24 0.91 -17.49
C SER A 173 -6.64 0.88 -18.90
N ASN A 174 -5.34 0.61 -19.05
CA ASN A 174 -4.67 0.52 -20.36
C ASN A 174 -4.93 -0.82 -21.07
N LEU A 175 -5.48 -1.81 -20.37
CA LEU A 175 -5.79 -3.13 -20.92
C LEU A 175 -7.20 -3.23 -21.51
N ILE A 176 -7.99 -2.16 -21.39
CA ILE A 176 -9.40 -2.14 -21.74
C ILE A 176 -9.74 -0.90 -22.58
N THR A 177 -10.75 -1.01 -23.42
CA THR A 177 -11.31 0.13 -24.16
C THR A 177 -12.40 0.78 -23.32
N ILE A 178 -12.15 1.96 -22.78
CA ILE A 178 -13.12 2.71 -21.98
C ILE A 178 -13.02 4.22 -22.29
N SER A 179 -14.10 4.96 -22.04
CA SER A 179 -14.09 6.41 -22.16
C SER A 179 -13.08 7.05 -21.20
N GLU A 180 -12.49 8.17 -21.62
CA GLU A 180 -11.49 8.92 -20.84
C GLU A 180 -12.02 9.29 -19.44
N GLU A 181 -13.29 9.67 -19.34
CA GLU A 181 -13.97 10.01 -18.09
C GLU A 181 -13.95 8.89 -17.04
N LEU A 182 -13.90 7.62 -17.49
CA LEU A 182 -13.96 6.45 -16.62
C LEU A 182 -12.59 5.79 -16.43
N GLN A 183 -11.52 6.26 -17.06
CA GLN A 183 -10.20 5.61 -16.97
C GLN A 183 -9.73 5.45 -15.51
N GLU A 184 -9.72 6.52 -14.74
CA GLU A 184 -9.25 6.47 -13.34
C GLU A 184 -10.18 5.60 -12.47
N LEU A 185 -11.49 5.79 -12.63
CA LEU A 185 -12.52 5.03 -11.94
C LEU A 185 -12.43 3.53 -12.24
N SER A 186 -12.10 3.16 -13.47
CA SER A 186 -12.01 1.77 -13.91
C SER A 186 -10.92 1.01 -13.18
N SER A 187 -9.78 1.64 -12.90
CA SER A 187 -8.71 1.01 -12.12
C SER A 187 -9.05 0.98 -10.63
N ASP A 188 -9.62 2.04 -10.08
CA ASP A 188 -10.02 2.07 -8.67
C ASP A 188 -11.13 1.06 -8.34
N CYS A 189 -12.01 0.82 -9.30
CA CYS A 189 -13.15 -0.09 -9.22
C CYS A 189 -12.98 -1.32 -10.14
N ALA A 190 -11.75 -1.79 -10.33
CA ALA A 190 -11.40 -2.86 -11.26
C ALA A 190 -12.30 -4.11 -11.20
N PRO A 191 -12.77 -4.59 -10.03
CA PRO A 191 -13.71 -5.71 -9.98
C PRO A 191 -15.02 -5.45 -10.74
N ALA A 192 -15.61 -4.25 -10.57
CA ALA A 192 -16.86 -3.90 -11.25
C ALA A 192 -16.64 -3.77 -12.76
N THR A 193 -15.52 -3.16 -13.18
CA THR A 193 -15.14 -3.04 -14.59
C THR A 193 -14.89 -4.40 -15.23
N ALA A 194 -14.11 -5.27 -14.57
CA ALA A 194 -13.83 -6.61 -15.07
C ALA A 194 -15.13 -7.45 -15.23
N LEU A 195 -16.05 -7.36 -14.26
CA LEU A 195 -17.36 -8.03 -14.37
C LEU A 195 -18.20 -7.53 -15.54
N ALA A 196 -18.14 -6.23 -15.87
CA ALA A 196 -18.85 -5.69 -17.03
C ALA A 196 -18.29 -6.24 -18.35
N LEU A 197 -16.95 -6.38 -18.44
CA LEU A 197 -16.26 -6.89 -19.63
C LEU A 197 -16.35 -8.41 -19.81
N LEU A 198 -16.49 -9.18 -18.73
CA LEU A 198 -16.68 -10.63 -18.83
C LEU A 198 -18.11 -11.02 -19.26
N LYS A 199 -19.05 -10.08 -19.15
CA LYS A 199 -20.44 -10.27 -19.59
C LYS A 199 -20.68 -9.90 -21.05
N SER A 200 -19.70 -9.28 -21.72
CA SER A 200 -19.74 -8.91 -23.14
C SER A 200 -19.07 -9.98 -24.00
#